data_AF-A0AAU2ALX7-F1
#
_entry.id   AF-A0AAU2ALX7-F1
#
_cell.length_a   1.000
_cell.length_b   1.000
_cell.length_c   1.000
_cell.angle_alpha   90.00
_cell.angle_beta   90.00
_cell.angle_gamma   90.00
#
_symmetry.space_group_name_H-M   'P 1'
#
loop_
_entity.id
_entity.type
_entity.pdbx_description
1 polymer ?
#
loop_
_entity_poly.entity_id
_entity_poly.type
_entity_poly.pdbx_seq_one_letter_code
_entity_poly.pdbx_strand_id
1 'polypeptide(L)'
;MPAALWTGRDADPDRVTADLTLALGRELGLDRPPVAATLPPDSTGVPAGSLLPPRERFSGMPAPTLCYVYVDAQAPRPFELRASLMAGRAALRRSLGLGQLLYAVPLSRPLPCRVALSAPRRFGPSSFEGDAEAAGRLNADRELVAEANALTPLEAGPDTSHTWSIERLLAVEPLPQGSVLLLRTLHRAAARGWSLRSDVVLNLAARIESVLG
;
A
#
# COMPACT_ATOMS: atom_id res chain seq x y z
N MET A 1 0.22 12.33 17.53
CA MET A 1 0.22 11.02 16.82
C MET A 1 1.67 10.56 16.69
N PRO A 2 1.98 9.26 16.80
CA PRO A 2 3.34 8.80 16.55
C PRO A 2 3.68 9.08 15.08
N ALA A 3 4.60 10.01 14.83
CA ALA A 3 5.13 10.21 13.50
C ALA A 3 5.84 8.92 13.08
N ALA A 4 5.44 8.36 11.95
CA ALA A 4 6.14 7.26 11.32
C ALA A 4 7.43 7.83 10.72
N LEU A 5 8.43 8.02 11.59
CA LEU A 5 9.70 8.67 11.26
C LEU A 5 10.46 7.82 10.24
N TRP A 6 10.17 8.06 8.97
CA TRP A 6 11.07 7.73 7.88
C TRP A 6 11.83 9.01 7.55
N THR A 7 13.06 9.12 8.04
CA THR A 7 13.95 10.22 7.66
C THR A 7 14.94 9.70 6.62
N GLY A 8 14.50 9.58 5.36
CA GLY A 8 15.44 9.40 4.25
C GLY A 8 16.21 10.69 4.05
N ARG A 9 17.31 10.86 4.79
CA ARG A 9 17.95 12.16 4.97
C ARG A 9 18.53 12.79 3.69
N ASP A 10 18.65 12.04 2.59
CA ASP A 10 19.31 12.54 1.37
C ASP A 10 18.48 12.46 0.08
N ALA A 11 17.18 12.12 0.11
CA ALA A 11 16.34 11.98 -1.11
C ALA A 11 16.88 10.97 -2.15
N ASP A 12 17.96 10.25 -1.84
CA ASP A 12 18.71 9.41 -2.76
C ASP A 12 17.91 8.15 -3.11
N PRO A 13 17.40 8.01 -4.35
CA PRO A 13 16.52 6.91 -4.71
C PRO A 13 17.10 5.53 -4.47
N ASP A 14 18.41 5.37 -4.58
CA ASP A 14 19.08 4.08 -4.37
C ASP A 14 19.04 3.68 -2.88
N ARG A 15 19.26 4.64 -1.99
CA ARG A 15 19.13 4.42 -0.54
C ARG A 15 17.69 4.14 -0.14
N VAL A 16 16.72 4.86 -0.71
CA VAL A 16 15.29 4.61 -0.46
C VAL A 16 14.92 3.20 -0.89
N THR A 17 15.37 2.78 -2.07
CA THR A 17 15.13 1.44 -2.60
C THR A 17 15.76 0.37 -1.69
N ALA A 18 17.00 0.59 -1.22
CA ALA A 18 17.66 -0.30 -0.28
C ALA A 18 16.93 -0.38 1.08
N ASP A 19 16.49 0.74 1.63
CA ASP A 19 15.74 0.78 2.90
C ASP A 19 14.40 0.06 2.78
N LEU A 20 13.70 0.24 1.66
CA LEU A 20 12.42 -0.40 1.39
C LEU A 20 12.57 -1.91 1.20
N THR A 21 13.54 -2.36 0.42
CA THR A 21 13.82 -3.79 0.21
C THR A 21 14.30 -4.47 1.49
N LEU A 22 15.06 -3.77 2.35
CA LEU A 22 15.46 -4.24 3.67
C LEU A 22 14.26 -4.37 4.63
N ALA A 23 13.36 -3.39 4.63
CA ALA A 23 12.13 -3.44 5.41
C ALA A 23 11.25 -4.62 4.98
N LEU A 24 11.04 -4.80 3.67
CA LEU A 24 10.33 -5.95 3.10
C LEU A 24 10.99 -7.27 3.50
N GLY A 25 12.31 -7.39 3.35
CA GLY A 25 13.04 -8.61 3.71
C GLY A 25 12.84 -9.01 5.17
N ARG A 26 12.83 -8.03 6.09
CA ARG A 26 12.59 -8.28 7.52
C ARG A 26 11.13 -8.64 7.82
N GLU A 27 10.17 -7.91 7.24
CA GLU A 27 8.75 -8.14 7.50
C GLU A 27 8.28 -9.48 6.94
N LEU A 28 8.80 -9.85 5.76
CA LEU A 28 8.38 -11.05 5.04
C LEU A 28 9.28 -12.27 5.31
N GLY A 29 10.35 -12.11 6.10
CA GLY A 29 11.30 -13.18 6.41
C GLY A 29 12.03 -13.70 5.16
N LEU A 30 12.39 -12.82 4.23
CA LEU A 30 13.03 -13.21 2.96
C LEU A 30 14.53 -13.44 3.15
N ASP A 31 15.03 -14.53 2.59
CA ASP A 31 16.46 -14.84 2.55
C ASP A 31 17.26 -13.89 1.63
N ARG A 32 16.57 -13.24 0.68
CA ARG A 32 17.14 -12.29 -0.27
C ARG A 32 16.22 -11.08 -0.44
N PRO A 33 16.79 -9.88 -0.67
CA PRO A 33 15.98 -8.71 -1.00
C PRO A 33 15.13 -8.95 -2.26
N PRO A 34 13.87 -8.47 -2.29
CA PRO A 34 13.04 -8.56 -3.48
C PRO A 34 13.58 -7.66 -4.60
N VAL A 35 13.19 -7.96 -5.85
CA VAL A 35 13.60 -7.16 -7.00
C VAL A 35 12.91 -5.80 -6.92
N ALA A 36 13.70 -4.73 -6.99
CA ALA A 36 13.20 -3.38 -6.94
C ALA A 36 13.85 -2.49 -8.01
N ALA A 37 13.07 -1.56 -8.54
CA ALA A 37 13.50 -0.59 -9.53
C ALA A 37 13.01 0.81 -9.17
N THR A 38 13.90 1.80 -9.30
CA THR A 38 13.54 3.21 -9.22
C THR A 38 12.95 3.66 -10.56
N LEU A 39 11.79 4.31 -10.51
CA LEU A 39 11.13 4.91 -11.66
C LEU A 39 11.11 6.44 -11.51
N PRO A 40 11.22 7.19 -12.62
CA PRO A 40 11.23 8.65 -12.58
C PRO A 40 9.85 9.21 -12.18
N PRO A 41 9.78 10.46 -11.70
CA PRO A 41 8.55 11.06 -11.15
C PRO A 41 7.44 11.29 -12.18
N ASP A 42 7.79 11.40 -13.46
CA ASP A 42 6.89 11.58 -14.59
C ASP A 42 6.37 10.27 -15.18
N SER A 43 6.93 9.14 -14.74
CA SER A 43 6.46 7.79 -15.08
C SER A 43 4.98 7.62 -14.73
N THR A 44 4.26 6.81 -15.52
CA THR A 44 2.97 6.25 -15.11
C THR A 44 3.09 5.37 -13.86
N GLY A 45 4.34 5.10 -13.46
CA GLY A 45 4.74 4.45 -12.23
C GLY A 45 4.63 2.94 -12.29
N VAL A 46 4.50 2.35 -13.48
CA VAL A 46 4.30 0.91 -13.65
C VAL A 46 5.14 0.36 -14.80
N PRO A 47 5.95 -0.69 -14.59
CA PRO A 47 6.65 -1.38 -15.68
C PRO A 47 5.67 -2.18 -16.55
N ALA A 48 6.14 -2.63 -17.71
CA ALA A 48 5.36 -3.52 -18.57
C ALA A 48 4.98 -4.80 -17.81
N GLY A 49 3.70 -5.18 -17.84
CA GLY A 49 3.18 -6.38 -17.15
C GLY A 49 2.67 -6.15 -15.72
N SER A 50 2.83 -4.95 -15.17
CA SER A 50 2.34 -4.61 -13.82
C SER A 50 0.82 -4.69 -13.71
N LEU A 51 0.33 -5.33 -12.65
CA LEU A 51 -1.08 -5.35 -12.26
C LEU A 51 -1.56 -4.05 -11.63
N LEU A 52 -0.63 -3.19 -11.20
CA LEU A 52 -0.97 -1.91 -10.63
C LEU A 52 -1.55 -0.99 -11.72
N PRO A 53 -2.68 -0.31 -11.47
CA PRO A 53 -3.23 0.62 -12.44
C PRO A 53 -2.30 1.84 -12.63
N PRO A 54 -2.28 2.44 -13.83
CA PRO A 54 -1.63 3.73 -14.05
C PRO A 54 -2.14 4.76 -13.03
N ARG A 55 -1.26 5.64 -12.56
CA ARG A 55 -1.67 6.69 -11.63
C ARG A 55 -2.49 7.76 -12.38
N GLU A 56 -3.65 8.14 -11.83
CA GLU A 56 -4.33 9.36 -12.24
C GLU A 56 -3.53 10.60 -11.79
N ARG A 57 -3.20 11.47 -12.75
CA ARG A 57 -2.62 12.78 -12.45
C ARG A 57 -3.71 13.68 -11.86
N PHE A 58 -3.87 13.64 -10.54
CA PHE A 58 -4.69 14.61 -9.82
C PHE A 58 -4.04 16.00 -9.91
N SER A 59 -4.61 16.90 -10.73
CA SER A 59 -4.27 18.32 -10.67
C SER A 59 -5.05 18.99 -9.53
N GLY A 60 -4.36 19.13 -8.40
CA GLY A 60 -4.72 19.99 -7.26
C GLY A 60 -3.52 20.31 -6.36
N MET A 61 -2.32 20.06 -6.88
CA MET A 61 -0.97 20.11 -6.29
C MET A 61 -0.80 19.46 -4.90
N PRO A 62 -0.91 18.12 -4.80
CA PRO A 62 -0.31 17.37 -3.69
C PRO A 62 1.23 17.47 -3.72
N ALA A 63 1.86 17.16 -2.58
CA ALA A 63 3.32 17.20 -2.40
C ALA A 63 4.08 16.54 -3.59
N PRO A 64 5.11 17.21 -4.15
CA PRO A 64 5.83 16.71 -5.32
C PRO A 64 6.39 15.31 -5.10
N THR A 65 6.05 14.39 -6.00
CA THR A 65 6.65 13.06 -6.06
C THR A 65 8.03 13.16 -6.69
N LEU A 66 9.04 12.60 -6.03
CA LEU A 66 10.44 12.62 -6.46
C LEU A 66 10.80 11.44 -7.35
N CYS A 67 10.33 10.26 -6.98
CA CYS A 67 10.46 9.02 -7.72
C CYS A 67 9.41 8.03 -7.23
N TYR A 68 9.32 6.91 -7.92
CA TYR A 68 8.65 5.71 -7.41
C TYR A 68 9.67 4.61 -7.20
N VAL A 69 9.45 3.78 -6.20
CA VAL A 69 10.11 2.49 -6.07
C VAL A 69 9.07 1.43 -6.40
N TYR A 70 9.33 0.67 -7.47
CA TYR A 70 8.54 -0.49 -7.84
C TYR A 70 9.23 -1.75 -7.33
N VAL A 71 8.48 -2.63 -6.70
CA VAL A 71 8.93 -3.94 -6.24
C VAL A 71 8.05 -5.01 -6.84
N ASP A 72 8.69 -6.06 -7.35
CA ASP A 72 8.06 -7.31 -7.75
C ASP A 72 8.68 -8.43 -6.90
N ALA A 73 7.83 -9.10 -6.14
CA ALA A 73 8.23 -10.17 -5.24
C ALA A 73 7.34 -11.40 -5.43
N GLN A 74 7.97 -12.56 -5.48
CA GLN A 74 7.30 -13.85 -5.69
C GLN A 74 7.10 -14.65 -4.39
N ALA A 75 7.71 -14.21 -3.28
CA ALA A 75 7.67 -14.88 -1.98
C ALA A 75 7.38 -13.88 -0.84
N PRO A 76 6.72 -14.31 0.25
CA PRO A 76 6.13 -15.64 0.47
C PRO A 76 4.88 -15.89 -0.39
N ARG A 77 4.37 -14.84 -1.03
CA ARG A 77 3.30 -14.85 -2.01
C ARG A 77 3.64 -13.84 -3.11
N PRO A 78 3.23 -14.05 -4.37
CA PRO A 78 3.34 -13.03 -5.40
C PRO A 78 2.67 -11.72 -5.00
N PHE A 79 3.37 -10.60 -5.15
CA PHE A 79 2.80 -9.26 -5.07
C PHE A 79 3.67 -8.23 -5.79
N GLU A 80 3.03 -7.14 -6.18
CA GLU A 80 3.69 -5.93 -6.63
C GLU A 80 3.46 -4.81 -5.61
N LEU A 81 4.48 -4.00 -5.38
CA LEU A 81 4.39 -2.80 -4.55
C LEU A 81 4.94 -1.60 -5.33
N ARG A 82 4.12 -0.55 -5.43
CA ARG A 82 4.55 0.78 -5.86
C ARG A 82 4.54 1.72 -4.67
N ALA A 83 5.72 2.16 -4.26
CA ALA A 83 5.90 3.20 -3.26
C ALA A 83 6.21 4.53 -3.94
N SER A 84 5.49 5.60 -3.60
CA SER A 84 5.91 6.94 -3.99
C SER A 84 6.95 7.49 -3.00
N LEU A 85 7.84 8.35 -3.46
CA LEU A 85 8.68 9.17 -2.58
C LEU A 85 8.21 10.61 -2.70
N MET A 86 7.77 11.21 -1.59
CA MET A 86 7.14 12.53 -1.62
C MET A 86 7.98 13.55 -0.85
N ALA A 87 8.07 14.77 -1.39
CA ALA A 87 8.68 15.90 -0.73
C ALA A 87 7.62 16.91 -0.29
N GLY A 88 7.64 17.28 0.99
CA GLY A 88 6.92 18.42 1.57
C GLY A 88 7.85 19.57 1.94
N ARG A 89 7.27 20.69 2.37
CA ARG A 89 8.01 21.87 2.83
C ARG A 89 7.42 22.35 4.17
N ALA A 90 8.24 22.44 5.22
CA ALA A 90 7.91 23.21 6.42
C ALA A 90 8.89 24.35 6.56
N ALA A 91 8.37 25.58 6.45
CA ALA A 91 9.13 26.82 6.57
C ALA A 91 10.45 26.77 5.78
N LEU A 92 11.59 26.53 6.46
CA LEU A 92 12.95 26.51 5.91
C LEU A 92 13.50 25.11 5.59
N ARG A 93 12.79 24.01 5.92
CA ARG A 93 13.28 22.64 5.72
C ARG A 93 12.39 21.84 4.76
N ARG A 94 13.04 21.13 3.85
CA ARG A 94 12.40 20.13 2.99
C ARG A 94 12.14 18.90 3.86
N SER A 95 10.90 18.40 3.82
CA SER A 95 10.55 17.16 4.50
C SER A 95 10.35 16.10 3.45
N LEU A 96 10.89 14.92 3.69
CA LEU A 96 11.00 13.89 2.69
C LEU A 96 10.59 12.59 3.32
N GLY A 97 9.63 11.92 2.68
CA GLY A 97 8.96 10.77 3.25
C GLY A 97 8.74 9.68 2.24
N LEU A 98 8.51 8.48 2.76
CA LEU A 98 7.94 7.36 2.04
C LEU A 98 6.43 7.54 1.89
N GLY A 99 6.01 7.70 0.63
CA GLY A 99 4.72 8.06 0.01
C GLY A 99 3.51 7.19 0.29
N GLN A 100 2.56 7.31 -0.64
CA GLN A 100 1.56 6.28 -0.87
C GLN A 100 2.26 4.95 -1.18
N LEU A 101 1.79 3.89 -0.53
CA LEU A 101 2.09 2.50 -0.85
C LEU A 101 0.89 1.92 -1.58
N LEU A 102 1.10 1.39 -2.79
CA LEU A 102 0.06 0.69 -3.54
C LEU A 102 0.50 -0.75 -3.79
N TYR A 103 -0.21 -1.69 -3.18
CA TYR A 103 -0.03 -3.11 -3.38
C TYR A 103 -1.01 -3.65 -4.41
N ALA A 104 -0.53 -4.60 -5.22
CA ALA A 104 -1.33 -5.52 -5.99
C ALA A 104 -0.92 -6.94 -5.60
N VAL A 105 -1.86 -7.69 -5.04
CA VAL A 105 -1.62 -9.07 -4.61
C VAL A 105 -2.52 -9.99 -5.44
N PRO A 106 -1.96 -10.75 -6.41
CA PRO A 106 -2.69 -11.79 -7.10
C PRO A 106 -3.35 -12.76 -6.12
N LEU A 107 -4.63 -13.03 -6.36
CA LEU A 107 -5.37 -14.08 -5.71
C LEU A 107 -5.18 -15.39 -6.50
N SER A 108 -4.88 -16.45 -5.79
CA SER A 108 -4.73 -17.83 -6.28
C SER A 108 -6.05 -18.37 -6.83
N ARG A 109 -7.19 -17.86 -6.35
CA ARG A 109 -8.52 -18.21 -6.83
C ARG A 109 -9.15 -17.00 -7.53
N PRO A 110 -9.62 -17.15 -8.78
CA PRO A 110 -10.37 -16.09 -9.44
C PRO A 110 -11.71 -15.90 -8.74
N LEU A 111 -12.02 -14.65 -8.44
CA LEU A 111 -13.27 -14.17 -7.89
C LEU A 111 -13.99 -13.39 -8.99
N PRO A 112 -15.22 -13.79 -9.38
CA PRO A 112 -15.90 -13.22 -10.54
C PRO A 112 -16.47 -11.82 -10.28
N CYS A 113 -16.48 -11.38 -9.02
CA CYS A 113 -17.12 -10.15 -8.61
C CYS A 113 -16.13 -9.20 -7.93
N ARG A 114 -16.46 -7.92 -8.02
CA ARG A 114 -15.76 -6.85 -7.31
C ARG A 114 -16.30 -6.72 -5.90
N VAL A 115 -15.41 -6.63 -4.92
CA VAL A 115 -15.73 -6.29 -3.54
C VAL A 115 -14.71 -5.32 -2.98
N ALA A 116 -15.16 -4.26 -2.32
CA ALA A 116 -14.30 -3.18 -1.84
C ALA A 116 -14.68 -2.71 -0.44
N LEU A 117 -13.69 -2.32 0.36
CA LEU A 117 -13.95 -1.66 1.64
C LEU A 117 -14.51 -0.26 1.38
N SER A 118 -15.65 0.03 1.99
CA SER A 118 -16.32 1.33 1.89
C SER A 118 -15.47 2.49 2.41
N ALA A 119 -15.89 3.70 2.03
CA ALA A 119 -15.32 4.93 2.56
C ALA A 119 -15.32 4.94 4.10
N PRO A 120 -14.35 5.62 4.73
CA PRO A 120 -14.32 5.76 6.19
C PRO A 120 -15.64 6.29 6.71
N ARG A 121 -16.19 5.61 7.71
CA ARG A 121 -17.41 6.05 8.38
C ARG A 121 -17.05 6.99 9.52
N ARG A 122 -17.93 7.96 9.79
CA ARG A 122 -17.80 8.83 10.96
C ARG A 122 -17.87 8.06 12.28
N PHE A 123 -18.61 6.95 12.28
CA PHE A 123 -18.79 6.06 13.43
C PHE A 123 -18.64 4.60 12.99
N GLY A 124 -17.87 3.83 13.77
CA GLY A 124 -17.63 2.40 13.53
C GLY A 124 -16.69 2.09 12.36
N PRO A 125 -16.33 0.81 12.19
CA PRO A 125 -15.51 0.36 11.07
C PRO A 125 -16.28 0.45 9.75
N SER A 126 -15.55 0.67 8.65
CA SER A 126 -16.10 0.50 7.30
C SER A 126 -16.36 -0.97 7.01
N SER A 127 -17.41 -1.24 6.23
CA SER A 127 -17.77 -2.58 5.75
C SER A 127 -17.34 -2.78 4.30
N PHE A 128 -17.22 -4.03 3.87
CA PHE A 128 -17.12 -4.39 2.46
C PHE A 128 -18.45 -4.15 1.73
N GLU A 129 -18.38 -3.71 0.49
CA GLU A 129 -19.48 -3.38 -0.42
C GLU A 129 -19.17 -3.92 -1.83
N GLY A 130 -20.19 -4.02 -2.70
CA GLY A 130 -20.08 -4.61 -4.03
C GLY A 130 -21.07 -5.76 -4.19
N ASP A 131 -20.58 -6.93 -4.58
CA ASP A 131 -21.40 -8.14 -4.61
C ASP A 131 -21.92 -8.51 -3.21
N ALA A 132 -23.24 -8.71 -3.09
CA ALA A 132 -23.90 -8.85 -1.81
C ALA A 132 -23.50 -10.11 -1.06
N GLU A 133 -23.29 -11.22 -1.77
CA GLU A 133 -22.90 -12.50 -1.18
C GLU A 133 -21.45 -12.44 -0.67
N ALA A 134 -20.52 -12.00 -1.52
CA ALA A 134 -19.12 -11.84 -1.17
C ALA A 134 -18.93 -10.83 -0.03
N ALA A 135 -19.57 -9.67 -0.12
CA ALA A 135 -19.53 -8.66 0.94
C ALA A 135 -20.14 -9.19 2.24
N GLY A 136 -21.25 -9.94 2.18
CA GLY A 136 -21.86 -10.57 3.35
C GLY A 136 -20.92 -11.53 4.06
N ARG A 137 -20.22 -12.39 3.30
CA ARG A 137 -19.23 -13.34 3.85
C ARG A 137 -18.05 -12.63 4.50
N LEU A 138 -17.46 -11.62 3.84
CA LEU A 138 -16.36 -10.85 4.40
C LEU A 138 -16.76 -10.07 5.65
N ASN A 139 -17.94 -9.44 5.64
CA ASN A 139 -18.44 -8.65 6.77
C ASN A 139 -18.82 -9.51 7.98
N ALA A 140 -19.04 -10.83 7.80
CA ALA A 140 -19.26 -11.76 8.89
C ALA A 140 -17.99 -12.03 9.71
N ASP A 141 -16.79 -11.92 9.10
CA ASP A 141 -15.50 -12.00 9.80
C ASP A 141 -15.10 -10.62 10.36
N ARG A 142 -15.41 -10.39 11.64
CA ARG A 142 -15.13 -9.12 12.32
C ARG A 142 -13.64 -8.81 12.43
N GLU A 143 -12.79 -9.82 12.55
CA GLU A 143 -11.35 -9.64 12.65
C GLU A 143 -10.77 -9.22 11.31
N LEU A 144 -11.21 -9.83 10.21
CA LEU A 144 -10.85 -9.44 8.85
C LEU A 144 -11.25 -7.99 8.58
N VAL A 145 -12.47 -7.60 8.96
CA VAL A 145 -12.95 -6.21 8.83
C VAL A 145 -12.08 -5.25 9.65
N ALA A 146 -11.73 -5.61 10.88
CA ALA A 146 -10.86 -4.79 11.72
C ALA A 146 -9.47 -4.62 11.12
N GLU A 147 -8.86 -5.69 10.61
CA GLU A 147 -7.57 -5.67 9.93
C GLU A 147 -7.60 -4.84 8.64
N ALA A 148 -8.63 -4.98 7.82
CA ALA A 148 -8.81 -4.19 6.60
C ALA A 148 -8.90 -2.68 6.89
N ASN A 149 -9.65 -2.29 7.93
CA ASN A 149 -9.72 -0.91 8.39
C ASN A 149 -8.39 -0.43 8.97
N ALA A 150 -7.74 -1.27 9.77
CA ALA A 150 -6.44 -0.95 10.34
C ALA A 150 -5.41 -0.71 9.24
N LEU A 151 -5.42 -1.50 8.16
CA LEU A 151 -4.53 -1.42 7.00
C LEU A 151 -4.77 -0.25 6.05
N THR A 152 -5.86 0.52 6.20
CA THR A 152 -6.21 1.65 5.32
C THR A 152 -6.20 3.02 6.02
N PRO A 153 -5.10 3.40 6.69
CA PRO A 153 -4.94 4.75 7.22
C PRO A 153 -4.89 5.71 6.04
N LEU A 154 -5.61 6.82 6.17
CA LEU A 154 -5.64 7.85 5.13
C LEU A 154 -4.58 8.92 5.34
N GLU A 155 -3.96 8.92 6.53
CA GLU A 155 -3.02 9.94 6.94
C GLU A 155 -1.78 9.32 7.59
N ALA A 156 -0.62 9.79 7.16
CA ALA A 156 0.67 9.50 7.78
C ALA A 156 1.63 10.65 7.45
N GLY A 157 2.72 10.74 8.19
CA GLY A 157 3.68 11.82 8.05
C GLY A 157 5.13 11.32 8.07
N PRO A 158 6.05 11.96 7.35
CA PRO A 158 7.48 11.71 7.51
C PRO A 158 8.00 12.18 8.89
N ASP A 159 7.30 13.13 9.49
CA ASP A 159 7.64 13.75 10.78
C ASP A 159 6.36 14.22 11.50
N THR A 160 6.55 14.91 12.63
CA THR A 160 5.45 15.42 13.46
C THR A 160 4.77 16.67 12.90
N SER A 161 5.29 17.25 11.82
CA SER A 161 4.90 18.54 11.26
C SER A 161 4.27 18.42 9.87
N HIS A 162 4.36 17.27 9.22
CA HIS A 162 3.75 16.99 7.93
C HIS A 162 2.83 15.79 8.00
N THR A 163 1.64 15.97 7.46
CA THR A 163 0.72 14.87 7.17
C THR A 163 0.51 14.82 5.67
N TRP A 164 0.44 13.62 5.16
CA TRP A 164 0.04 13.34 3.81
C TRP A 164 -1.28 12.61 3.84
N SER A 165 -2.14 12.97 2.92
CA SER A 165 -3.45 12.37 2.79
C SER A 165 -3.53 11.56 1.51
N ILE A 166 -4.08 10.36 1.60
CA ILE A 166 -4.38 9.50 0.45
C ILE A 166 -5.86 9.15 0.44
N GLU A 167 -6.38 8.86 -0.73
CA GLU A 167 -7.71 8.27 -0.87
C GLU A 167 -7.69 6.79 -0.46
N ARG A 168 -8.78 6.32 0.15
CA ARG A 168 -8.92 4.90 0.49
C ARG A 168 -9.00 4.05 -0.78
N LEU A 169 -8.26 2.95 -0.80
CA LEU A 169 -8.48 1.86 -1.73
C LEU A 169 -8.13 0.54 -1.04
N LEU A 170 -9.11 -0.34 -0.91
CA LEU A 170 -8.94 -1.75 -0.60
C LEU A 170 -10.04 -2.47 -1.35
N ALA A 171 -9.68 -3.13 -2.44
CA ALA A 171 -10.65 -3.78 -3.32
C ALA A 171 -10.06 -5.06 -3.90
N VAL A 172 -10.91 -6.07 -4.05
CA VAL A 172 -10.66 -7.19 -4.93
C VAL A 172 -11.26 -6.82 -6.28
N GLU A 173 -10.40 -6.72 -7.29
CA GLU A 173 -10.80 -6.46 -8.67
C GLU A 173 -10.71 -7.75 -9.49
N PRO A 174 -11.78 -8.15 -10.20
CA PRO A 174 -11.69 -9.20 -11.21
C PRO A 174 -10.97 -8.66 -12.45
N LEU A 175 -9.88 -9.30 -12.86
CA LEU A 175 -9.16 -9.02 -14.11
C LEU A 175 -9.23 -10.23 -15.05
N PRO A 176 -8.97 -10.05 -16.37
CA PRO A 176 -8.99 -11.17 -17.32
C PRO A 176 -8.02 -12.30 -16.96
N GLN A 177 -6.93 -12.00 -16.25
CA GLN A 177 -5.89 -12.97 -15.86
C GLN A 177 -6.11 -13.58 -14.46
N GLY A 178 -7.15 -13.16 -13.74
CA GLY A 178 -7.41 -13.56 -12.35
C GLY A 178 -7.86 -12.38 -11.49
N SER A 179 -8.05 -12.61 -10.19
CA SER A 179 -8.44 -11.54 -9.27
C SER A 179 -7.25 -10.99 -8.52
N VAL A 180 -7.27 -9.70 -8.24
CA VAL A 180 -6.17 -9.01 -7.57
C VAL A 180 -6.73 -8.20 -6.40
N LEU A 181 -6.12 -8.36 -5.23
CA LEU A 181 -6.33 -7.43 -4.13
C LEU A 181 -5.48 -6.18 -4.40
N LEU A 182 -6.14 -5.05 -4.61
CA LEU A 182 -5.53 -3.72 -4.63
C LEU A 182 -5.67 -3.07 -3.25
N LEU A 183 -4.55 -2.62 -2.69
CA LEU A 183 -4.53 -1.91 -1.41
C LEU A 183 -3.67 -0.65 -1.52
N ARG A 184 -4.26 0.50 -1.22
CA ARG A 184 -3.54 1.77 -1.04
C ARG A 184 -3.45 2.09 0.46
N THR A 185 -2.23 2.30 0.92
CA THR A 185 -1.93 2.52 2.33
C THR A 185 -0.72 3.44 2.51
N LEU A 186 -0.33 3.67 3.75
CA LEU A 186 0.84 4.45 4.15
C LEU A 186 1.68 3.63 5.12
N HIS A 187 2.95 4.00 5.26
CA HIS A 187 3.83 3.42 6.28
C HIS A 187 3.35 3.78 7.68
N ARG A 188 3.83 3.02 8.67
CA ARG A 188 3.47 3.20 10.08
C ARG A 188 4.70 3.36 10.95
N ALA A 189 4.51 4.01 12.08
CA ALA A 189 5.50 3.98 13.15
C ALA A 189 5.61 2.55 13.70
N ALA A 190 6.84 2.10 13.92
CA ALA A 190 7.15 0.82 14.54
C ALA A 190 8.25 1.02 15.60
N ALA A 191 8.40 0.05 16.51
CA ALA A 191 9.38 0.15 17.60
C ALA A 191 10.83 0.37 17.11
N ARG A 192 11.15 -0.06 15.88
CA ARG A 192 12.45 0.13 15.23
C ARG A 192 12.38 1.07 14.02
N GLY A 193 11.58 2.14 14.13
CA GLY A 193 11.44 3.17 13.11
C GLY A 193 10.08 3.11 12.45
N TRP A 194 10.00 2.42 11.31
CA TRP A 194 8.82 2.38 10.47
C TRP A 194 8.55 0.98 9.92
N SER A 195 7.34 0.76 9.41
CA SER A 195 6.90 -0.52 8.85
C SER A 195 5.96 -0.31 7.67
N LEU A 196 6.10 -1.17 6.66
CA LEU A 196 5.21 -1.30 5.51
C LEU A 196 3.98 -2.16 5.82
N ARG A 197 4.09 -3.01 6.86
CA ARG A 197 3.11 -4.03 7.26
C ARG A 197 2.77 -5.00 6.13
N SER A 198 3.75 -5.29 5.27
CA SER A 198 3.56 -6.13 4.09
C SER A 198 3.13 -7.55 4.46
N ASP A 199 3.64 -8.08 5.58
CA ASP A 199 3.19 -9.34 6.19
C ASP A 199 1.66 -9.37 6.40
N VAL A 200 1.11 -8.29 6.99
CA VAL A 200 -0.32 -8.19 7.26
C VAL A 200 -1.12 -7.96 5.97
N VAL A 201 -0.57 -7.27 4.98
CA VAL A 201 -1.20 -7.13 3.66
C VAL A 201 -1.33 -8.50 2.98
N LEU A 202 -0.27 -9.32 2.97
CA LEU A 202 -0.30 -10.65 2.36
C LEU A 202 -1.21 -11.61 3.13
N ASN A 203 -1.22 -11.53 4.47
CA ASN A 203 -2.13 -12.30 5.31
C ASN A 203 -3.59 -11.89 5.06
N LEU A 204 -3.88 -10.59 4.91
CA LEU A 204 -5.22 -10.12 4.57
C LEU A 204 -5.68 -10.71 3.22
N ALA A 205 -4.81 -10.74 2.20
CA ALA A 205 -5.13 -11.35 0.92
C ALA A 205 -5.49 -12.84 1.07
N ALA A 206 -4.68 -13.59 1.82
CA ALA A 206 -4.94 -15.01 2.09
C ALA A 206 -6.28 -15.22 2.85
N ARG A 207 -6.58 -14.36 3.82
CA ARG A 207 -7.86 -14.42 4.56
C ARG A 207 -9.05 -14.10 3.67
N ILE A 208 -8.96 -13.06 2.83
CA ILE A 208 -10.02 -12.71 1.89
C ILE A 208 -10.33 -13.89 0.96
N GLU A 209 -9.31 -14.57 0.44
CA GLU A 209 -9.51 -15.77 -0.37
C GLU A 209 -10.19 -16.88 0.42
N SER A 210 -9.67 -17.20 1.61
CA SER A 210 -10.24 -18.25 2.45
C SER A 210 -11.70 -17.99 2.79
N VAL A 211 -12.11 -16.73 2.94
CA VAL A 211 -13.50 -16.37 3.24
C VAL A 211 -14.38 -16.42 1.99
N LEU A 212 -13.85 -16.13 0.80
CA LEU A 212 -14.63 -16.04 -0.44
C LEU A 212 -14.66 -17.34 -1.26
N GLY A 213 -13.74 -18.28 -1.04
CA GLY A 213 -13.73 -19.59 -1.68
C GLY A 213 -12.84 -20.58 -0.97
#